data_AF-A0A3C0R4D6-F1
#
_entry.id   AF-A0A3C0R4D6-F1
#
_cell.length_a   1.000
_cell.length_b   1.000
_cell.length_c   1.000
_cell.angle_alpha   90.00
_cell.angle_beta   90.00
_cell.angle_gamma   90.00
#
_symmetry.space_group_name_H-M   'P 1'
#
loop_
_entity.id
_entity.type
_entity.pdbx_description
1 polymer ?
#
loop_
_entity_poly.entity_id
_entity_poly.type
_entity_poly.pdbx_seq_one_letter_code
_entity_poly.pdbx_strand_id
1 'polypeptide(L)' 'MSAAEFIEELKAMSDVEREKIFATLLENPEWREDLIDLMTIADRRNEPTRSIDEVFKDLNIDA' A
#
# COMPACT_ATOMS: atom_id res chain seq x y z
N MET A 1 -11.56 -16.39 9.07
CA MET A 1 -10.56 -16.26 8.01
C MET A 1 -9.68 -15.07 8.36
N SER A 2 -8.40 -15.32 8.56
CA SER A 2 -7.38 -14.28 8.78
C SER A 2 -6.91 -13.69 7.46
N ALA A 3 -6.26 -12.52 7.51
CA ALA A 3 -5.66 -11.91 6.32
C ALA A 3 -4.59 -12.82 5.68
N ALA A 4 -3.85 -13.57 6.49
CA ALA A 4 -2.85 -14.52 6.00
C ALA A 4 -3.49 -15.70 5.24
N GLU A 5 -4.55 -16.29 5.79
CA GLU A 5 -5.31 -17.36 5.12
C GLU A 5 -5.90 -16.87 3.79
N PHE A 6 -6.50 -15.68 3.78
CA PHE A 6 -7.04 -15.08 2.55
C PHE A 6 -5.96 -14.86 1.47
N ILE A 7 -4.77 -14.39 1.86
CA ILE A 7 -3.67 -14.16 0.92
C ILE A 7 -3.16 -15.48 0.33
N GLU A 8 -3.05 -16.54 1.13
CA GLU A 8 -2.63 -17.86 0.63
C GLU A 8 -3.67 -18.46 -0.32
N GLU A 9 -4.97 -18.32 -0.01
CA GLU A 9 -6.04 -18.71 -0.92
C GLU A 9 -5.96 -17.90 -2.23
N LEU A 10 -5.78 -16.58 -2.15
CA LEU A 10 -5.65 -15.71 -3.33
C LEU A 10 -4.46 -16.11 -4.21
N LYS A 11 -3.31 -16.45 -3.62
CA LYS A 11 -2.11 -16.91 -4.35
C LYS A 11 -2.32 -18.27 -5.03
N ALA A 12 -3.14 -19.14 -4.45
CA ALA A 12 -3.43 -20.46 -4.99
C ALA A 12 -4.41 -20.42 -6.18
N MET A 13 -5.13 -19.31 -6.37
CA MET A 13 -6.08 -19.14 -7.47
C MET A 13 -5.38 -18.99 -8.83
N SER A 14 -6.10 -19.36 -9.90
CA SER A 14 -5.65 -19.09 -11.27
C SER A 14 -5.55 -17.59 -11.54
N ASP A 15 -4.76 -17.19 -12.53
CA ASP A 15 -4.58 -15.77 -12.87
C ASP A 15 -5.92 -15.11 -13.24
N VAL A 16 -6.81 -15.82 -13.94
CA VAL A 16 -8.14 -15.32 -14.34
C VAL A 16 -9.04 -15.06 -13.13
N GLU A 17 -8.97 -15.90 -12.10
CA GLU A 17 -9.74 -15.71 -10.86
C GLU A 17 -9.20 -14.53 -10.05
N ARG A 18 -7.87 -14.40 -9.96
CA ARG A 18 -7.21 -13.24 -9.34
C ARG A 18 -7.58 -11.94 -10.04
N GLU A 19 -7.52 -11.91 -11.37
CA GLU A 19 -7.89 -10.74 -12.16
C GLU A 19 -9.32 -10.28 -11.88
N LYS A 20 -10.27 -11.20 -11.75
CA LYS A 20 -11.67 -10.85 -11.40
C LYS A 20 -11.77 -10.22 -10.03
N ILE A 21 -11.06 -10.76 -9.04
CA ILE A 21 -11.05 -10.18 -7.67
C ILE A 21 -10.46 -8.77 -7.69
N PHE A 22 -9.31 -8.59 -8.35
CA PHE A 22 -8.71 -7.26 -8.46
C PHE A 22 -9.58 -6.28 -9.24
N ALA A 23 -10.25 -6.72 -10.31
CA ALA A 23 -11.20 -5.88 -11.05
C ALA A 23 -12.32 -5.38 -10.13
N THR A 24 -12.92 -6.26 -9.33
CA THR A 24 -13.95 -5.88 -8.35
C THR A 24 -13.40 -4.93 -7.28
N LEU A 25 -12.18 -5.15 -6.78
CA LEU A 25 -11.56 -4.25 -5.80
C LEU A 25 -11.37 -2.84 -6.37
N LEU A 26 -11.00 -2.75 -7.65
CA LEU A 26 -10.80 -1.48 -8.34
C LEU A 26 -12.11 -0.75 -8.65
N GLU A 27 -13.28 -1.41 -8.61
CA GLU A 27 -14.57 -0.74 -8.80
C GLU A 27 -14.91 0.21 -7.65
N ASN A 28 -14.42 -0.07 -6.44
CA ASN A 28 -14.55 0.84 -5.30
C ASN A 28 -13.48 1.94 -5.37
N PRO A 29 -13.85 3.22 -5.49
CA PRO A 29 -12.89 4.32 -5.57
C PRO A 29 -11.97 4.42 -4.35
N GLU A 30 -12.49 4.21 -3.14
CA GLU A 30 -11.70 4.30 -1.90
C GLU A 30 -10.60 3.25 -1.88
N TRP A 31 -10.94 1.99 -2.18
CA TRP A 31 -9.98 0.90 -2.20
C TRP A 31 -8.95 1.04 -3.32
N ARG A 32 -9.34 1.65 -4.45
CA ARG A 32 -8.40 1.96 -5.53
C ARG A 32 -7.34 2.95 -5.08
N GLU A 33 -7.74 4.03 -4.40
CA GLU A 33 -6.78 5.01 -3.86
C GLU A 33 -5.86 4.35 -2.82
N ASP A 34 -6.43 3.54 -1.91
CA ASP A 34 -5.63 2.80 -0.92
C ASP A 34 -4.58 1.89 -1.60
N LEU A 35 -4.94 1.20 -2.70
CA LEU A 35 -4.00 0.38 -3.46
C LEU A 35 -2.87 1.20 -4.09
N ILE A 36 -3.19 2.38 -4.61
CA ILE A 36 -2.19 3.31 -5.19
C ILE A 36 -1.24 3.82 -4.10
N ASP A 37 -1.76 4.14 -2.93
CA ASP A 37 -0.96 4.55 -1.76
C ASP A 37 -0.02 3.42 -1.32
N LEU A 38 -0.51 2.18 -1.24
CA LEU A 38 0.31 1.03 -0.91
C LEU A 38 1.43 0.80 -1.93
N MET A 39 1.16 0.96 -3.23
CA MET A 39 2.18 0.89 -4.27
C MET A 39 3.23 2.00 -4.10
N THR A 40 2.77 3.23 -3.87
CA THR A 40 3.64 4.38 -3.64
C THR A 40 4.56 4.18 -2.43
N ILE A 41 4.01 3.66 -1.32
CA ILE A 41 4.79 3.34 -0.12
C ILE A 41 5.81 2.24 -0.40
N ALA A 42 5.42 1.20 -1.14
CA ALA A 42 6.31 0.09 -1.48
C ALA A 42 7.51 0.56 -2.33
N ASP A 43 7.25 1.39 -3.35
CA ASP A 43 8.29 1.95 -4.22
C ASP A 43 9.26 2.84 -3.44
N ARG A 44 8.75 3.61 -2.48
CA ARG A 44 9.54 4.56 -1.69
C ARG A 44 10.20 3.96 -0.46
N ARG A 45 9.97 2.68 -0.16
CA ARG A 45 10.45 2.02 1.07
C ARG A 45 11.97 2.06 1.23
N ASN A 46 12.72 2.14 0.13
CA ASN A 46 14.19 2.17 0.13
C ASN A 46 14.77 3.57 -0.10
N GLU A 47 13.94 4.62 -0.13
CA GLU A 47 14.43 5.99 -0.22
C GLU A 47 15.19 6.36 1.07
N PRO A 48 16.24 7.20 0.97
CA PRO A 48 16.88 7.76 2.14
C PRO A 48 15.85 8.45 3.03
N THR A 49 15.75 8.00 4.28
CA THR A 49 14.90 8.62 5.28
C THR A 49 15.71 9.63 6.09
N ARG A 50 15.02 10.64 6.61
CA ARG A 50 15.56 11.62 7.55
C ARG A 50 14.64 11.72 8.76
N SER A 51 15.17 12.09 9.92
CA SER A 51 14.34 12.19 11.11
C SER A 51 13.37 13.35 10.99
N ILE A 52 12.22 13.26 11.67
CA ILE A 52 11.25 14.36 11.69
C ILE A 52 11.85 15.60 12.39
N ASP A 53 12.73 15.41 13.38
CA ASP A 53 13.42 16.50 14.08
C ASP A 53 14.36 17.28 13.15
N GLU A 54 15.07 16.59 12.26
CA GLU A 54 15.88 17.23 11.24
C GLU A 54 14.99 18.07 10.31
N VAL A 55 13.81 17.56 9.91
CA VAL A 55 12.86 18.30 9.07
C VAL A 55 12.35 19.55 9.80
N PHE A 56 11.97 19.43 11.06
CA PHE A 56 11.48 20.55 11.86
C PHE A 56 12.54 21.64 12.05
N LYS A 57 13.78 21.23 12.29
CA LYS A 57 14.93 22.15 12.35
C LYS A 57 15.10 22.94 11.05
N ASP A 58 15.03 22.28 9.89
CA ASP A 58 15.16 22.96 8.59
C ASP A 58 13.98 23.91 8.31
N LEU A 59 12.78 23.57 8.78
CA LEU A 59 11.56 24.36 8.59
C LEU A 59 11.37 25.47 9.64
N ASN A 60 12.30 25.64 10.59
CA ASN A 60 12.16 26.53 11.75
C ASN A 60 10.83 26.33 12.50
N ILE A 61 10.42 25.07 12.66
CA ILE A 61 9.27 24.69 13.47
C ILE A 61 9.82 24.30 14.84
N ASP A 62 9.54 25.12 15.85
CA ASP A 62 9.82 24.77 17.24
C ASP A 62 8.83 23.69 17.69
N ALA A 63 9.34 22.49 17.99
CA ALA A 63 8.60 21.34 18.50
C ALA A 63 8.54 21.30 20.03
#